data_AF-A0A7J2L5D3-F1
#
_entry.id   AF-A0A7J2L5D3-F1
#
_cell.length_a   1.000
_cell.length_b   1.000
_cell.length_c   1.000
_cell.angle_alpha   90.00
_cell.angle_beta   90.00
_cell.angle_gamma   90.00
#
_symmetry.space_group_name_H-M   'P 1'
#
loop_
_entity.id
_entity.type
_entity.pdbx_description
1 polymer ?
#
loop_
_entity_poly.entity_id
_entity_poly.type
_entity_poly.pdbx_seq_one_letter_code
_entity_poly.pdbx_strand_id
1 'polypeptide(L)'
;MATLRISDEVNRRLEEFLALLLLRRGVKIDKKTFVERAILYVIRDQGFVEEIVGDTVPLDEDPAWVLLDKPKSWGIEDSSMRIDEYLYGE
;
A
#
# COMPACT_ATOMS: atom_id res chain seq x y z
N MET A 1 15.41 -17.39 -7.85
CA MET A 1 14.67 -17.65 -9.10
C MET A 1 13.20 -17.56 -8.75
N ALA A 2 12.45 -16.68 -9.41
CA ALA A 2 11.02 -16.46 -9.17
C ALA A 2 10.32 -16.49 -10.52
N THR A 3 9.20 -17.19 -10.62
CA THR A 3 8.43 -17.32 -11.86
C THR A 3 7.15 -16.52 -11.70
N LEU A 4 7.05 -15.43 -12.45
CA LEU A 4 5.84 -14.61 -12.52
C LEU A 4 5.05 -15.02 -13.77
N ARG A 5 3.78 -15.39 -13.60
CA ARG A 5 2.86 -15.57 -14.73
C ARG A 5 2.27 -14.21 -15.09
N ILE A 6 2.45 -13.81 -16.34
CA ILE A 6 1.84 -12.61 -16.93
C ILE A 6 0.99 -13.03 -18.12
N SER A 7 -0.01 -12.23 -18.45
CA SER A 7 -0.82 -12.48 -19.65
C SER A 7 0.00 -12.26 -20.92
N ASP A 8 -0.39 -12.97 -21.99
CA ASP A 8 0.28 -12.86 -23.29
C ASP A 8 0.24 -11.42 -23.83
N GLU A 9 -0.85 -10.70 -23.59
CA GLU A 9 -1.00 -9.29 -23.97
C GLU A 9 0.06 -8.40 -23.29
N VAL A 10 0.25 -8.56 -21.98
CA VAL A 10 1.26 -7.79 -21.23
C VAL A 10 2.66 -8.14 -21.71
N ASN A 11 2.92 -9.43 -21.95
CA ASN A 11 4.22 -9.87 -22.47
C ASN A 11 4.51 -9.29 -23.86
N ARG A 12 3.52 -9.25 -24.76
CA ARG A 12 3.66 -8.67 -26.10
C ARG A 12 3.97 -7.18 -26.03
N ARG A 13 3.22 -6.41 -25.23
CA ARG A 13 3.45 -4.97 -25.05
C ARG A 13 4.83 -4.67 -24.48
N LEU A 14 5.31 -5.49 -23.55
CA LEU A 14 6.65 -5.37 -23.00
C LEU A 14 7.73 -5.60 -24.07
N GLU A 15 7.57 -6.61 -24.93
CA GLU A 15 8.51 -6.87 -26.02
C GLU A 15 8.52 -5.74 -27.06
N GLU A 16 7.34 -5.24 -27.45
CA GLU A 16 7.21 -4.09 -28.35
C GLU A 16 7.91 -2.85 -27.77
N PHE A 17 7.72 -2.57 -26.48
CA PHE A 17 8.36 -1.46 -25.81
C PHE A 17 9.89 -1.59 -25.80
N LEU A 18 10.42 -2.77 -25.48
CA LEU A 18 11.85 -3.03 -25.50
C LEU A 18 12.45 -2.90 -26.90
N ALA A 19 11.74 -3.35 -27.93
CA ALA A 19 12.15 -3.18 -29.33
C ALA A 19 12.18 -1.70 -29.71
N LEU A 20 11.15 -0.92 -29.33
CA LEU A 20 11.11 0.53 -29.55
C LEU A 20 12.22 1.27 -28.82
N LEU A 21 12.54 0.87 -27.59
CA LEU A 21 13.64 1.45 -26.81
C LEU A 21 14.98 1.24 -27.53
N LEU A 22 15.21 0.04 -28.06
CA LEU A 22 16.39 -0.29 -28.85
C LEU A 22 16.45 0.54 -30.14
N LEU A 23 15.36 0.61 -30.89
CA LEU A 23 15.30 1.33 -32.16
C LEU A 23 15.47 2.84 -32.00
N ARG A 24 14.85 3.43 -30.96
CA ARG A 24 14.83 4.89 -30.78
C ARG A 24 15.99 5.43 -29.96
N ARG A 25 16.49 4.67 -28.98
CA ARG A 25 17.53 5.14 -28.06
C ARG A 25 18.83 4.33 -28.14
N GLY A 26 18.88 3.27 -28.95
CA GLY A 26 20.04 2.40 -29.05
C GLY A 26 20.31 1.59 -27.77
N VAL A 27 19.38 1.57 -26.82
CA VAL A 27 19.57 0.92 -25.52
C VAL A 27 19.06 -0.51 -25.61
N LYS A 28 19.97 -1.48 -25.49
CA LYS A 28 19.62 -2.90 -25.33
C LYS A 28 19.57 -3.23 -23.85
N ILE A 29 18.38 -3.55 -23.35
CA ILE A 29 18.15 -4.05 -21.99
C ILE A 29 17.39 -5.37 -22.09
N ASP A 30 17.76 -6.34 -21.26
CA ASP A 30 17.03 -7.60 -21.19
C ASP A 30 15.71 -7.44 -20.42
N LYS A 31 14.75 -8.32 -20.73
CA LYS A 31 13.40 -8.27 -20.16
C LYS A 31 13.41 -8.36 -18.63
N LYS A 32 14.27 -9.21 -18.07
CA LYS A 32 14.35 -9.41 -16.62
C LYS A 32 14.81 -8.11 -15.94
N THR A 33 15.92 -7.54 -16.37
CA THR A 33 16.45 -6.29 -15.81
C THR A 33 15.46 -5.14 -15.94
N PHE A 34 14.75 -5.05 -17.07
CA PHE A 34 13.71 -4.04 -17.24
C PHE A 34 12.59 -4.18 -16.21
N VAL A 35 12.05 -5.40 -16.04
CA VAL A 35 10.97 -5.68 -15.09
C VAL A 35 11.42 -5.44 -13.66
N GLU A 36 12.62 -5.90 -13.27
CA GLU A 36 13.17 -5.65 -11.93
C GLU A 36 13.29 -4.15 -11.64
N ARG A 37 13.78 -3.36 -12.59
CA ARG A 37 13.86 -1.90 -12.45
C ARG A 37 12.49 -1.25 -12.39
N ALA A 38 11.55 -1.68 -13.22
CA ALA A 38 10.19 -1.18 -13.21
C ALA A 38 9.51 -1.43 -11.86
N ILE A 39 9.61 -2.64 -11.33
CA ILE A 39 9.09 -3.00 -9.99
C ILE A 39 9.73 -2.12 -8.91
N LEU A 40 11.07 -1.99 -8.89
CA LEU A 40 11.76 -1.18 -7.90
C LEU A 40 11.42 0.32 -7.99
N TYR A 41 11.16 0.81 -9.19
CA TYR A 41 10.71 2.19 -9.41
C TYR A 41 9.31 2.38 -8.86
N VAL A 42 8.40 1.48 -9.24
CA VAL A 42 6.97 1.57 -8.95
C VAL A 42 6.66 1.35 -7.46
N ILE A 43 7.37 0.46 -6.76
CA ILE A 43 7.19 0.25 -5.31
C ILE A 43 7.50 1.52 -4.49
N ARG A 44 8.30 2.45 -5.03
CA ARG A 44 8.62 3.73 -4.37
C ARG A 44 7.58 4.81 -4.64
N ASP A 45 6.68 4.57 -5.59
CA ASP A 45 5.68 5.53 -6.02
C ASP A 45 4.38 5.33 -5.22
N GLN A 46 4.05 6.30 -4.37
CA GLN A 46 2.83 6.22 -3.55
C GLN A 46 1.56 6.20 -4.43
N GLY A 47 1.56 6.90 -5.57
CA GLY A 47 0.43 6.93 -6.49
C GLY A 47 0.08 5.55 -7.07
N PHE A 48 1.06 4.72 -7.39
CA PHE A 48 0.79 3.34 -7.80
C PHE A 48 0.24 2.47 -6.67
N VAL A 49 0.67 2.70 -5.43
CA VAL A 49 0.12 1.98 -4.26
C VAL A 49 -1.34 2.36 -4.05
N GLU A 50 -1.67 3.65 -4.17
CA GLU A 50 -3.04 4.17 -4.12
C GLU A 50 -3.90 3.62 -5.27
N GLU A 51 -3.35 3.47 -6.49
CA GLU A 51 -4.05 2.87 -7.62
C GLU A 51 -4.42 1.39 -7.37
N ILE A 52 -3.54 0.62 -6.70
CA ILE A 52 -3.78 -0.79 -6.39
C ILE A 52 -4.74 -0.96 -5.21
N VAL A 53 -4.57 -0.17 -4.15
CA VAL A 53 -5.24 -0.38 -2.87
C VAL A 53 -6.48 0.52 -2.71
N GLY A 54 -6.64 1.53 -3.57
CA GLY A 54 -7.60 2.62 -3.42
C GLY A 54 -7.10 3.68 -2.43
N ASP A 55 -7.71 4.87 -2.46
CA ASP A 55 -7.57 5.87 -1.38
C ASP A 55 -8.14 5.25 -0.12
N THR A 56 -7.26 4.78 0.77
CA THR A 56 -7.60 4.27 2.10
C THR A 56 -8.60 3.11 2.07
N VAL A 57 -8.15 1.91 2.45
CA VAL A 57 -9.04 1.08 3.28
C VAL A 57 -9.38 2.02 4.44
N PRO A 58 -10.65 2.46 4.64
CA PRO A 58 -10.99 3.05 5.91
C PRO A 58 -10.47 2.05 6.91
N LEU A 59 -9.72 2.48 7.92
CA LEU A 59 -9.57 1.63 9.08
C LEU A 59 -11.00 1.46 9.61
N ASP A 60 -11.76 0.52 9.03
CA ASP A 60 -13.04 0.05 9.52
C ASP A 60 -12.71 -0.25 10.96
N GLU A 61 -13.25 0.61 11.80
CA GLU A 61 -12.69 1.03 13.08
C GLU A 61 -12.07 -0.17 13.76
N ASP A 62 -10.74 -0.17 13.95
CA ASP A 62 -10.06 -1.30 14.62
C ASP A 62 -10.91 -1.63 15.86
N PRO A 63 -11.31 -2.89 16.07
CA PRO A 63 -12.09 -3.25 17.23
C PRO A 63 -11.47 -2.71 18.53
N ALA A 64 -10.14 -2.56 18.58
CA ALA A 64 -9.44 -1.87 19.67
C ALA A 64 -9.82 -0.38 19.78
N TRP A 65 -9.87 0.38 18.69
CA TRP A 65 -10.29 1.79 18.66
C TRP A 65 -11.77 1.97 19.04
N VAL A 66 -12.67 1.09 18.55
CA VAL A 66 -14.10 1.11 18.93
C VAL A 66 -14.27 0.84 20.43
N LEU A 67 -13.47 -0.08 21.00
CA LEU A 67 -13.52 -0.43 22.42
C LEU A 67 -12.91 0.64 23.33
N LEU A 68 -12.07 1.54 22.80
CA LEU A 68 -11.60 2.72 23.53
C LEU A 68 -12.69 3.79 23.64
N ASP A 69 -13.47 4.01 22.58
CA ASP A 69 -14.55 5.01 22.56
C ASP A 69 -15.84 4.52 23.25
N LYS A 70 -16.18 3.23 23.08
CA LYS A 70 -17.33 2.58 23.72
C LYS A 70 -16.94 1.22 24.30
N PRO A 71 -16.25 1.20 25.45
CA PRO A 71 -15.94 -0.06 26.11
C PRO A 71 -17.24 -0.81 26.41
N LYS A 72 -17.32 -2.09 26.01
CA LYS A 72 -18.31 -2.99 26.62
C LYS A 72 -18.07 -2.91 28.12
N SER A 73 -19.07 -2.54 28.90
CA SER A 73 -18.90 -2.34 30.35
C SER A 73 -18.12 -3.51 30.99
N TRP A 74 -16.87 -3.28 31.38
CA TRP A 74 -16.01 -4.29 32.01
C TRP A 74 -16.34 -4.49 33.49
N GLY A 75 -17.43 -3.91 33.99
CA GLY A 75 -17.76 -3.91 35.42
C GLY A 75 -16.75 -3.15 36.28
N ILE A 76 -15.86 -2.38 35.65
CA ILE A 76 -14.89 -1.50 36.27
C ILE A 76 -15.38 -0.08 36.00
N GLU A 77 -15.59 0.68 37.07
CA GLU A 77 -15.99 2.09 37.04
C GLU A 77 -14.77 2.93 36.62
N ASP A 78 -14.39 2.84 35.34
CA ASP A 78 -13.21 3.52 34.85
C ASP A 78 -13.49 5.02 34.70
N SER A 79 -12.80 5.81 35.51
CA SER A 79 -12.82 7.27 35.52
C SER A 79 -11.72 7.87 34.63
N SER A 80 -11.04 7.04 33.81
CA SER A 80 -9.90 7.41 32.98
C SER A 80 -10.13 8.61 32.05
N MET A 81 -11.31 8.75 31.46
CA MET A 81 -11.64 9.89 30.59
C MET A 81 -11.92 11.20 31.35
N ARG A 82 -12.08 11.15 32.68
CA ARG A 82 -12.34 12.31 33.54
C ARG A 82 -11.20 12.59 34.52
N ILE A 83 -10.04 11.95 34.32
CA ILE A 83 -8.86 12.15 35.18
C ILE A 83 -8.55 13.65 35.31
N ASP A 84 -8.66 14.42 34.23
CA ASP A 84 -8.40 15.85 34.25
C ASP A 84 -9.38 16.61 35.16
N GLU A 85 -10.67 16.27 35.17
CA GLU A 85 -11.66 16.88 36.07
C GLU A 85 -11.40 16.51 37.54
N TYR A 86 -10.99 15.26 37.82
CA TYR A 86 -10.69 14.82 39.18
C TYR A 86 -9.36 15.33 39.73
N LEU A 87 -8.36 15.52 38.87
CA LEU A 87 -7.04 16.03 39.27
C LEU A 87 -6.98 17.55 39.32
N TYR A 88 -7.70 18.25 38.45
CA TYR A 88 -7.63 19.71 38.33
C TYR A 88 -8.88 20.46 38.83
N GLY A 89 -9.98 19.76 39.13
CA GLY A 89 -11.12 20.28 39.90
C GLY A 89 -11.80 21.52 39.33
N GLU A 90 -12.52 21.37 38.21
CA GLU A 90 -13.66 22.24 37.90
C GLU A 90 -14.99 21.61 38.36
#